data_AF-A0A2M9PWR1-F1
#
_entry.id   AF-A0A2M9PWR1-F1
#
_cell.length_a   1.000
_cell.length_b   1.000
_cell.length_c   1.000
_cell.angle_alpha   90.00
_cell.angle_beta   90.00
_cell.angle_gamma   90.00
#
_symmetry.space_group_name_H-M   'P 1'
#
loop_
_entity.id
_entity.type
_entity.pdbx_description
1 polymer ?
#
loop_
_entity_poly.entity_id
_entity_poly.type
_entity_poly.pdbx_seq_one_letter_code
_entity_poly.pdbx_strand_id
1 'polypeptide(L)'
;MIMYVKKKMANIIRQVSSNIIQEKLNISFNYHSLRHTHATTLIENGAPVKTVQKRLRHSRAAVTEDRYVHLTEKMARDAANIFDSFAQDI
;
A
#
# COMPACT_ATOMS: atom_id res chain seq x y z
N MET A 1 8.88 -25.22 -16.69
CA MET A 1 10.25 -25.25 -16.14
C MET A 1 10.87 -23.85 -15.95
N ILE A 2 10.87 -22.98 -16.97
CA ILE A 2 11.47 -21.62 -16.90
C ILE A 2 10.88 -20.74 -15.78
N MET A 3 9.55 -20.71 -15.62
CA MET A 3 8.90 -19.95 -14.54
C MET A 3 9.31 -20.41 -13.14
N TYR A 4 9.51 -21.71 -12.94
CA TYR A 4 9.88 -22.29 -11.65
C TYR A 4 11.28 -21.84 -11.21
N VAL A 5 12.24 -21.88 -12.14
CA VAL A 5 13.61 -21.42 -11.90
C VAL A 5 13.63 -19.93 -11.55
N LYS A 6 12.90 -19.09 -12.29
CA LYS A 6 12.76 -17.65 -11.99
C LYS A 6 12.18 -17.41 -10.58
N LYS A 7 11.14 -18.15 -10.19
CA LYS A 7 10.52 -18.04 -8.86
C LYS A 7 11.49 -18.46 -7.75
N LYS A 8 12.22 -19.56 -7.94
CA LYS A 8 13.21 -20.06 -6.99
C LYS A 8 14.34 -19.05 -6.80
N MET A 9 14.85 -18.47 -7.89
CA MET A 9 15.90 -17.45 -7.85
C MET A 9 15.44 -16.18 -7.12
N ALA A 10 14.22 -15.71 -7.41
CA ALA A 10 13.63 -14.56 -6.71
C ALA A 10 13.44 -14.81 -5.20
N ASN A 11 13.09 -16.04 -4.80
CA ASN A 11 13.00 -16.41 -3.39
C ASN A 11 14.35 -16.35 -2.69
N ILE A 12 15.40 -16.87 -3.33
CA ILE A 12 16.77 -16.88 -2.78
C ILE A 12 17.27 -15.44 -2.62
N ILE A 13 17.13 -14.62 -3.66
CA ILE A 13 17.54 -13.21 -3.63
C ILE A 13 16.89 -12.51 -2.44
N ARG A 14 15.56 -12.65 -2.29
CA ARG A 14 14.81 -12.04 -1.19
C ARG A 14 15.30 -12.47 0.18
N GLN A 15 15.61 -13.75 0.35
CA GLN A 15 16.08 -14.26 1.64
C GLN A 15 17.46 -13.71 1.99
N VAL A 16 18.38 -13.72 1.03
CA VAL A 16 19.75 -13.23 1.23
C VAL A 16 19.75 -11.73 1.54
N SER A 17 19.01 -10.94 0.76
CA SER A 17 18.91 -9.50 0.99
C SER A 17 18.21 -9.17 2.30
N SER A 18 17.15 -9.90 2.68
CA SER A 18 16.54 -9.76 4.01
C SER A 18 17.53 -10.01 5.14
N ASN A 19 18.39 -11.02 5.03
CA ASN A 19 19.38 -11.34 6.07
C ASN A 19 20.45 -10.24 6.18
N ILE A 20 20.98 -9.78 5.05
CA ILE A 20 21.98 -8.70 5.01
C ILE A 20 21.42 -7.40 5.61
N ILE A 21 20.16 -7.06 5.29
CA ILE A 21 19.52 -5.85 5.83
C ILE A 21 19.34 -5.96 7.34
N GLN A 22 18.88 -7.11 7.84
CA GLN A 22 18.72 -7.35 9.27
C GLN A 22 20.06 -7.24 10.01
N GLU A 23 21.12 -7.83 9.46
CA GLU A 23 22.46 -7.80 10.05
C GLU A 23 23.05 -6.38 10.07
N LYS A 24 22.93 -5.64 8.95
CA LYS A 24 23.53 -4.30 8.83
C LYS A 24 22.78 -3.22 9.61
N LEU A 25 21.46 -3.31 9.67
CA LEU A 25 20.62 -2.28 10.28
C LEU A 25 20.10 -2.67 11.68
N ASN A 26 20.32 -3.92 12.11
CA ASN A 26 19.85 -4.47 13.37
C ASN A 26 18.34 -4.28 13.61
N ILE A 27 17.55 -4.40 12.54
CA ILE A 27 16.08 -4.30 12.56
C ILE A 27 15.46 -5.60 12.06
N SER A 28 14.29 -5.97 12.58
CA SER A 28 13.47 -7.03 11.99
C SER A 28 12.88 -6.56 10.66
N PHE A 29 13.39 -7.08 9.54
CA PHE A 29 13.03 -6.61 8.20
C PHE A 29 12.23 -7.66 7.41
N ASN A 30 11.08 -7.23 6.90
CA ASN A 30 10.23 -8.00 6.01
C ASN A 30 9.88 -7.17 4.76
N TYR A 31 9.96 -7.77 3.58
CA TYR A 31 9.54 -7.15 2.32
C TYR A 31 8.06 -6.73 2.30
N HIS A 32 7.22 -7.38 3.11
CA HIS A 32 5.83 -6.96 3.26
C HIS A 32 5.72 -5.58 3.93
N SER A 33 6.62 -5.26 4.87
CA SER A 33 6.65 -3.97 5.56
C SER A 33 6.91 -2.82 4.59
N LEU A 34 7.78 -2.99 3.59
CA LEU A 34 7.99 -2.00 2.54
C LEU A 34 6.72 -1.71 1.74
N ARG A 35 5.93 -2.75 1.44
CA ARG A 35 4.64 -2.59 0.73
C ARG A 35 3.63 -1.86 1.60
N HIS A 36 3.64 -2.10 2.92
CA HIS A 36 2.82 -1.34 3.87
C HIS A 36 3.24 0.13 3.95
N THR A 37 4.52 0.42 4.14
CA THR A 37 5.04 1.80 4.16
C THR A 37 4.66 2.52 2.87
N HIS A 38 4.86 1.91 1.70
CA HIS A 38 4.48 2.53 0.43
C HIS A 38 2.98 2.83 0.34
N ALA A 39 2.12 1.89 0.78
CA ALA A 39 0.67 2.10 0.80
C ALA A 39 0.27 3.23 1.76
N THR A 40 0.79 3.20 2.98
CA THR A 40 0.52 4.22 4.01
C THR A 40 0.96 5.60 3.54
N THR A 41 2.19 5.76 3.04
CA THR A 41 2.68 7.04 2.53
C THR A 41 1.80 7.59 1.40
N LEU A 42 1.37 6.75 0.46
CA LEU A 42 0.48 7.21 -0.61
C LEU A 42 -0.87 7.72 -0.06
N ILE A 43 -1.44 7.01 0.90
CA ILE A 43 -2.73 7.36 1.50
C ILE A 43 -2.61 8.63 2.37
N GLU A 44 -1.54 8.76 3.16
CA GLU A 44 -1.23 9.96 3.94
C GLU A 44 -1.07 11.20 3.05
N ASN A 45 -0.56 11.03 1.82
CA ASN A 45 -0.44 12.09 0.82
C ASN A 45 -1.72 12.30 0.00
N GLY A 46 -2.86 11.73 0.42
CA GLY A 46 -4.16 11.95 -0.19
C GLY A 46 -4.45 11.12 -1.44
N ALA A 47 -3.64 10.10 -1.75
CA ALA A 47 -3.93 9.23 -2.89
C ALA A 47 -5.20 8.39 -2.61
N PRO A 48 -6.14 8.27 -3.57
CA PRO A 48 -7.34 7.47 -3.38
C PRO A 48 -6.99 6.00 -3.12
N VAL A 49 -7.60 5.42 -2.09
CA VAL A 49 -7.34 4.02 -1.67
C VAL A 49 -7.52 3.03 -2.83
N LYS A 50 -8.57 3.21 -3.66
CA LYS A 50 -8.77 2.38 -4.86
C LYS A 50 -7.63 2.47 -5.87
N THR A 51 -7.02 3.65 -6.02
CA THR A 51 -5.87 3.87 -6.89
C THR A 51 -4.62 3.20 -6.33
N VAL A 52 -4.37 3.33 -5.03
CA VAL A 52 -3.27 2.65 -4.33
C VAL A 52 -3.44 1.13 -4.43
N GLN A 53 -4.66 0.62 -4.29
CA GLN A 53 -4.97 -0.80 -4.47
C GLN A 53 -4.65 -1.28 -5.88
N LYS A 54 -5.13 -0.58 -6.91
CA LYS A 54 -4.84 -0.93 -8.31
C LYS A 54 -3.34 -0.91 -8.60
N ARG A 55 -2.62 0.09 -8.07
CA ARG A 55 -1.16 0.23 -8.19
C ARG A 55 -0.39 -0.91 -7.56
N LEU A 56 -0.82 -1.38 -6.39
CA LEU A 56 -0.14 -2.44 -5.64
C LEU A 56 -0.52 -3.87 -6.11
N ARG A 57 -1.38 -4.02 -7.12
CA ARG A 57 -1.81 -5.32 -7.69
C ARG A 57 -2.22 -6.32 -6.60
N HIS A 58 -3.22 -6.01 -5.79
CA HIS A 58 -3.65 -6.89 -4.71
C HIS A 58 -4.15 -8.25 -5.24
N SER A 59 -3.38 -9.31 -4.95
CA SER A 59 -3.93 -10.68 -4.83
C SER A 59 -4.58 -10.94 -3.46
N ARG A 60 -4.57 -9.96 -2.54
CA ARG A 60 -5.30 -10.02 -1.27
C ARG A 60 -5.86 -8.64 -0.90
N ALA A 61 -7.15 -8.47 -1.15
CA ALA A 61 -7.97 -7.33 -0.74
C ALA A 61 -8.28 -7.32 0.78
N ALA A 62 -8.05 -8.44 1.46
CA ALA A 62 -8.53 -8.69 2.82
C ALA A 62 -7.93 -7.82 3.96
N VAL A 63 -6.85 -7.07 3.73
CA VAL A 63 -6.27 -6.16 4.75
C VAL A 63 -6.57 -4.69 4.42
N THR A 64 -7.05 -4.41 3.22
CA THR A 64 -7.16 -3.04 2.69
C THR A 64 -8.57 -2.47 2.80
N GLU A 65 -9.57 -3.30 3.13
CA GLU A 65 -10.92 -2.83 3.41
C GLU A 65 -11.09 -2.59 4.92
N ASP A 66 -10.78 -3.58 5.76
CA ASP A 66 -11.01 -3.52 7.21
C ASP A 66 -10.25 -2.39 7.96
N ARG A 67 -9.11 -1.92 7.43
CA ARG A 67 -8.32 -0.81 8.03
C ARG A 67 -8.62 0.57 7.42
N TYR A 68 -9.21 0.63 6.22
CA TYR A 68 -9.41 1.89 5.48
C TYR A 68 -10.89 2.21 5.19
N VAL A 69 -11.84 1.32 5.54
CA VAL A 69 -13.30 1.56 5.49
C VAL A 69 -13.73 2.66 6.46
N HIS A 70 -12.93 2.95 7.48
CA HIS A 70 -12.93 4.29 8.06
C HIS A 70 -12.29 5.26 7.05
N LEU A 71 -12.96 5.47 5.91
CA LEU A 71 -12.93 6.73 5.20
C LEU A 71 -13.17 7.76 6.28
N THR A 72 -12.09 8.40 6.71
CA THR A 72 -12.11 9.34 7.82
C THR A 72 -13.23 10.34 7.54
N GLU A 73 -14.04 10.68 8.54
CA GLU A 73 -15.12 11.66 8.38
C GLU A 73 -14.63 12.95 7.69
N LYS A 74 -13.33 13.24 7.79
CA LYS A 74 -12.63 14.27 7.03
C LYS A 74 -12.77 14.12 5.51
N MET A 75 -12.56 12.95 4.93
CA MET A 75 -12.72 12.74 3.48
C MET A 75 -14.19 12.84 3.04
N ALA A 76 -15.12 12.39 3.89
CA ALA A 76 -16.56 12.56 3.62
C ALA A 76 -16.97 14.04 3.68
N ARG A 77 -16.45 14.79 4.66
CA ARG A 77 -16.62 16.24 4.77
C ARG A 77 -15.97 16.99 3.62
N ASP A 78 -14.75 16.63 3.23
CA ASP A 78 -14.05 17.25 2.10
C ASP A 78 -14.82 17.01 0.79
N ALA A 79 -15.40 15.82 0.58
CA ALA A 79 -16.25 15.53 -0.59
C ALA A 79 -17.57 16.31 -0.57
N ALA A 80 -18.21 16.43 0.60
CA ALA A 80 -19.42 17.24 0.77
C ALA A 80 -19.14 18.72 0.51
N ASN A 81 -18.03 19.25 1.03
CA ASN A 81 -17.63 20.65 0.82
C ASN A 81 -17.34 20.96 -0.66
N ILE A 82 -16.70 20.03 -1.38
CA ILE A 82 -16.48 20.17 -2.83
C ILE A 82 -17.82 20.22 -3.57
N PHE A 83 -18.77 19.36 -3.20
CA PHE A 83 -20.09 19.34 -3.81
C PHE A 83 -20.89 20.61 -3.50
N ASP A 84 -20.87 21.08 -2.25
CA ASP A 84 -21.52 22.33 -1.84
C ASP A 84 -20.94 23.54 -2.58
N SER A 85 -19.61 23.60 -2.76
CA SER A 85 -18.99 24.68 -3.55
C SER A 85 -19.45 24.69 -5.01
N PHE A 86 -19.61 23.52 -5.63
CA PHE A 86 -20.13 23.40 -6.99
C PHE A 86 -21.62 23.76 -7.08
N ALA A 87 -22.40 23.46 -6.04
CA ALA A 87 -23.83 23.74 -5.99
C ALA A 87 -24.14 25.21 -5.69
N GLN A 88 -23.23 25.93 -5.02
CA GLN A 88 -23.35 27.37 -4.77
C GLN A 88 -22.90 28.25 -5.95
N ASP A 89 -22.13 27.68 -6.88
CA ASP A 89 -21.65 28.35 -8.10
C ASP A 89 -22.63 28.24 -9.30
N ILE A 90 -23.84 27.67 -9.09
CA ILE A 90 -24.95 27.58 -10.06
C ILE A 90 -26.13 28.42 -9.54
#